data_AF-A0A9R0I868-F1
#
_entry.id   AF-A0A9R0I868-F1
#
_cell.length_a   1.000
_cell.length_b   1.000
_cell.length_c   1.000
_cell.angle_alpha   90.00
_cell.angle_beta   90.00
_cell.angle_gamma   90.00
#
_symmetry.space_group_name_H-M   'P 1'
#
loop_
_entity.id
_entity.type
_entity.pdbx_description
1 polymer ?
#
loop_
_entity_poly.entity_id
_entity_poly.type
_entity_poly.pdbx_seq_one_letter_code
_entity_poly.pdbx_strand_id
1 'polypeptide(L)'
;MDTQEHQIIKDQNTPMNLETFAVIEALSIERDYLKTEILAVEEKIRERENELLRRINDVLREKECLEVEIDKGLREKQVLLKVIEFIKESLMRVSECLDDNNECNETEKVSNFEEKLEELMLEKLEFVFRMVKRVEEKVNSHLKKVSKEKRELECSVMSLIEENRDVNVLFRVAVVEKEAMEKSVAGKLKKNNEQSRTALLQFAERGLQRVGFGFIVGGGSSNVEDEDRKENGDQSSESSESESEEEEVVSLVSTVEKMMKGLRVEITQLRNDLEESRSETEQLLSLTEKQAQQITEQGDYIKEMEDRERILTQNVEELVAEIKATEREVQRWRKACELEVDAGKHVAREHDKLVNILKQELEKTRTTLQVSNKKLKLKDEVVAAAMAAQSAAEKSLQLADSRTAGLRQRIEELTRQLEEEDENRQKNNNRRRRMRRICWPWLALNSANSTNNNTRVLDLDIRRRVRPEMQTFLH
;
A
#
# COMPACT_ATOMS: atom_id res chain seq x y z
N MET A 1 47.19 100.59 13.49
CA MET A 1 46.61 99.64 14.46
C MET A 1 46.31 98.29 13.80
N ASP A 2 46.74 98.05 12.56
CA ASP A 2 46.18 96.95 11.75
C ASP A 2 47.05 95.68 11.74
N THR A 3 48.24 95.72 12.36
CA THR A 3 49.14 94.56 12.49
C THR A 3 48.85 93.70 13.71
N GLN A 4 48.09 94.20 14.69
CA GLN A 4 47.76 93.48 15.91
C GLN A 4 46.47 92.65 15.75
N GLU A 5 45.51 93.12 14.95
CA GLU A 5 44.27 92.38 14.65
C GLU A 5 44.53 91.16 13.74
N HIS A 6 45.45 91.25 12.77
CA HIS A 6 45.81 90.11 11.91
C HIS A 6 46.56 88.99 12.65
N GLN A 7 47.29 89.30 13.73
CA GLN A 7 47.97 88.29 14.55
C GLN A 7 46.97 87.56 15.48
N ILE A 8 46.00 88.30 16.04
CA ILE A 8 44.95 87.74 16.90
C ILE A 8 44.01 86.81 16.12
N ILE A 9 43.69 87.16 14.85
CA ILE A 9 42.86 86.30 13.99
C ILE A 9 43.63 85.03 13.54
N LYS A 10 44.96 85.10 13.38
CA LYS A 10 45.80 83.92 13.10
C LYS A 10 45.93 82.99 14.32
N ASP A 11 46.10 83.55 15.52
CA ASP A 11 46.27 82.77 16.75
C ASP A 11 44.95 82.22 17.32
N GLN A 12 43.79 82.78 16.95
CA GLN A 12 42.48 82.22 17.29
C GLN A 12 42.01 81.13 16.30
N ASN A 13 42.50 81.13 15.05
CA ASN A 13 42.13 80.13 14.05
C ASN A 13 43.01 78.86 14.08
N THR A 14 44.20 78.89 14.67
CA THR A 14 45.08 77.72 14.81
C THR A 14 44.56 76.63 15.75
N PRO A 15 44.01 76.90 16.95
CA PRO A 15 43.46 75.85 17.82
C PRO A 15 42.18 75.25 17.23
N MET A 16 41.34 76.06 16.60
CA MET A 16 40.11 75.60 15.95
C MET A 16 40.40 74.64 14.79
N ASN A 17 41.45 74.91 14.00
CA ASN A 17 41.88 74.01 12.92
C ASN A 17 42.44 72.67 13.44
N LEU A 18 43.14 72.66 14.59
CA LEU A 18 43.64 71.43 15.22
C LEU A 18 42.50 70.55 15.75
N GLU A 19 41.50 71.15 16.40
CA GLU A 19 40.31 70.42 16.85
C GLU A 19 39.52 69.83 15.68
N THR A 20 39.33 70.59 14.59
CA THR A 20 38.66 70.06 13.39
C THR A 20 39.43 68.90 12.75
N PHE A 21 40.77 68.95 12.74
CA PHE A 21 41.60 67.87 12.20
C PHE A 21 41.49 66.60 13.04
N ALA A 22 41.52 66.72 14.37
CA ALA A 22 41.34 65.59 15.28
C ALA A 22 39.95 64.94 15.13
N VAL A 23 38.90 65.75 14.94
CA VAL A 23 37.54 65.25 14.66
C VAL A 23 37.49 64.53 13.31
N ILE A 24 38.12 65.08 12.27
CA ILE A 24 38.17 64.43 10.94
C ILE A 24 38.92 63.10 11.00
N GLU A 25 40.02 63.02 11.74
CA GLU A 25 40.79 61.78 11.91
C GLU A 25 39.97 60.73 12.67
N ALA A 26 39.30 61.10 13.77
CA ALA A 26 38.41 60.23 14.51
C ALA A 26 37.25 59.71 13.64
N LEU A 27 36.61 60.60 12.86
CA LEU A 27 35.56 60.22 11.91
C LEU A 27 36.09 59.34 10.78
N SER A 28 37.35 59.53 10.35
CA SER A 28 37.98 58.67 9.35
C SER A 28 38.22 57.25 9.88
N ILE A 29 38.66 57.13 11.12
CA ILE A 29 38.84 55.83 11.80
C ILE A 29 37.50 55.13 11.97
N GLU A 30 36.46 55.85 12.44
CA GLU A 30 35.11 55.30 12.60
C GLU A 30 34.52 54.86 11.24
N ARG A 31 34.70 55.67 10.19
CA ARG A 31 34.29 55.31 8.82
C ARG A 31 34.98 54.02 8.35
N ASP A 32 36.28 53.89 8.58
CA ASP A 32 37.04 52.73 8.11
C ASP A 32 36.69 51.48 8.93
N TYR A 33 36.41 51.62 10.23
CA TYR A 33 35.83 50.57 11.06
C TYR A 33 34.45 50.13 10.54
N LEU A 34 33.55 51.06 10.28
CA LEU A 34 32.22 50.76 9.74
C LEU A 34 32.30 50.09 8.37
N LYS A 35 33.24 50.49 7.50
CA LYS A 35 33.46 49.80 6.22
C LYS A 35 33.88 48.35 6.42
N THR A 36 34.78 48.07 7.37
CA THR A 36 35.19 46.67 7.65
C THR A 36 34.04 45.85 8.20
N GLU A 37 33.21 46.42 9.06
CA GLU A 37 32.05 45.73 9.61
C GLU A 37 30.98 45.45 8.54
N ILE A 38 30.74 46.41 7.64
CA ILE A 38 29.85 46.22 6.48
C ILE A 38 30.34 45.07 5.60
N LEU A 39 31.63 45.03 5.25
CA LEU A 39 32.20 43.94 4.45
C LEU A 39 32.05 42.58 5.15
N ALA A 40 32.27 42.52 6.46
CA ALA A 40 32.09 41.29 7.24
C ALA A 40 30.63 40.82 7.27
N VAL A 41 29.67 41.76 7.33
CA VAL A 41 28.23 41.44 7.25
C VAL A 41 27.86 40.98 5.84
N GLU A 42 28.34 41.64 4.78
CA GLU A 42 28.13 41.24 3.39
C GLU A 42 28.65 39.83 3.10
N GLU A 43 29.81 39.46 3.65
CA GLU A 43 30.36 38.10 3.53
C GLU A 43 29.47 37.07 4.23
N LYS A 44 29.03 37.34 5.47
CA LYS A 44 28.10 36.46 6.19
C LYS A 44 26.76 36.31 5.47
N ILE A 45 26.25 37.38 4.85
CA ILE A 45 25.04 37.33 4.03
C ILE A 45 25.28 36.42 2.82
N ARG A 46 26.39 36.61 2.10
CA ARG A 46 26.75 35.80 0.92
C ARG A 46 26.93 34.32 1.27
N GLU A 47 27.55 34.00 2.39
CA GLU A 47 27.68 32.63 2.89
C GLU A 47 26.31 32.01 3.17
N ARG A 48 25.40 32.77 3.81
CA ARG A 48 24.04 32.31 4.10
C ARG A 48 23.20 32.14 2.84
N GLU A 49 23.34 33.02 1.86
CA GLU A 49 22.71 32.90 0.54
C GLU A 49 23.20 31.65 -0.20
N ASN A 50 24.51 31.41 -0.23
CA ASN A 50 25.09 30.20 -0.82
C ASN A 50 24.62 28.92 -0.12
N GLU A 51 24.49 28.94 1.21
CA GLU A 51 23.96 27.83 1.98
C GLU A 51 22.49 27.56 1.66
N LEU A 52 21.66 28.60 1.52
CA LEU A 52 20.26 28.44 1.10
C LEU A 52 20.17 27.90 -0.32
N LEU A 53 21.01 28.36 -1.24
CA LEU A 53 21.06 27.83 -2.61
C LEU A 53 21.43 26.35 -2.64
N ARG A 54 22.38 25.91 -1.82
CA ARG A 54 22.71 24.47 -1.68
C ARG A 54 21.50 23.67 -1.20
N ARG A 55 20.82 24.12 -0.15
CA ARG A 55 19.61 23.45 0.38
C ARG A 55 18.48 23.39 -0.65
N ILE A 56 18.26 24.46 -1.41
CA ILE A 56 17.25 24.48 -2.48
C ILE A 56 17.61 23.44 -3.54
N ASN A 57 18.87 23.36 -3.96
CA ASN A 57 19.32 22.38 -4.94
C ASN A 57 19.21 20.93 -4.41
N ASP A 58 19.49 20.70 -3.13
CA ASP A 58 19.32 19.39 -2.51
C ASP A 58 17.85 18.95 -2.49
N VAL A 59 16.94 19.87 -2.11
CA VAL A 59 15.49 19.62 -2.14
C VAL A 59 14.98 19.40 -3.57
N LEU A 60 15.50 20.12 -4.56
CA LEU A 60 15.13 19.90 -5.96
C LEU A 60 15.58 18.52 -6.46
N ARG A 61 16.77 18.06 -6.08
CA ARG A 61 17.26 16.72 -6.41
C ARG A 61 16.42 15.64 -5.73
N GLU A 62 16.08 15.81 -4.47
CA GLU A 62 15.21 14.88 -3.74
C GLU A 62 13.82 14.82 -4.39
N LYS A 63 13.26 15.96 -4.78
CA LYS A 63 11.99 16.04 -5.50
C LYS A 63 12.05 15.28 -6.83
N GLU A 64 13.10 15.46 -7.63
CA GLU A 64 13.29 14.75 -8.90
C GLU A 64 13.40 13.23 -8.67
N CYS A 65 14.14 12.79 -7.64
CA CYS A 65 14.20 11.38 -7.27
C CYS A 65 12.82 10.81 -6.91
N LEU A 66 12.03 11.53 -6.11
CA LEU A 66 10.68 11.11 -5.73
C LEU A 66 9.72 11.08 -6.94
N GLU A 67 9.82 12.04 -7.87
CA GLU A 67 9.03 12.04 -9.11
C GLU A 67 9.32 10.79 -9.96
N VAL A 68 10.59 10.41 -10.11
CA VAL A 68 10.98 9.18 -10.83
C VAL A 68 10.42 7.92 -10.14
N GLU A 69 10.42 7.87 -8.81
CA GLU A 69 9.91 6.74 -8.05
C GLU A 69 8.38 6.63 -8.13
N ILE A 70 7.67 7.76 -8.08
CA ILE A 70 6.21 7.83 -8.30
C ILE A 70 5.87 7.34 -9.71
N ASP A 71 6.60 7.78 -10.73
CA ASP A 71 6.39 7.36 -12.12
C ASP A 71 6.62 5.87 -12.31
N LYS A 72 7.63 5.30 -11.63
CA LYS A 72 7.87 3.87 -11.62
C LYS A 72 6.69 3.11 -10.99
N GLY A 73 6.22 3.57 -9.83
CA GLY A 73 5.07 2.98 -9.15
C GLY A 73 3.78 3.06 -9.97
N LEU A 74 3.54 4.16 -10.68
CA LEU A 74 2.40 4.30 -11.59
C LEU A 74 2.48 3.32 -12.78
N ARG A 75 3.66 3.15 -13.38
CA ARG A 75 3.86 2.16 -14.46
C ARG A 75 3.57 0.73 -13.97
N GLU A 76 4.06 0.36 -12.80
CA GLU A 76 3.82 -0.96 -12.20
C GLU A 76 2.32 -1.19 -11.95
N LYS A 77 1.62 -0.22 -11.36
CA LYS A 77 0.15 -0.28 -11.15
C LYS A 77 -0.61 -0.42 -12.46
N GLN A 78 -0.16 0.24 -13.53
CA GLN A 78 -0.80 0.13 -14.83
C GLN A 78 -0.59 -1.24 -15.50
N VAL A 79 0.57 -1.88 -15.30
CA VAL A 79 0.78 -3.26 -15.74
C VAL A 79 -0.14 -4.22 -14.96
N LEU A 80 -0.27 -4.06 -13.64
CA LEU A 80 -1.17 -4.87 -12.82
C LEU A 80 -2.62 -4.76 -13.27
N LEU A 81 -3.10 -3.56 -13.63
CA LEU A 81 -4.45 -3.38 -14.17
C LEU A 81 -4.71 -4.18 -15.44
N LYS A 82 -3.74 -4.19 -16.37
CA LYS A 82 -3.84 -5.01 -17.60
C LYS A 82 -3.90 -6.50 -17.30
N VAL A 83 -3.14 -6.97 -16.30
CA VAL A 83 -3.18 -8.37 -15.86
C VAL A 83 -4.54 -8.71 -15.27
N ILE A 84 -5.11 -7.84 -14.43
CA ILE A 84 -6.44 -8.04 -13.84
C ILE A 84 -7.52 -8.11 -14.93
N GLU A 85 -7.44 -7.23 -15.94
CA GLU A 85 -8.35 -7.27 -17.10
C GLU A 85 -8.21 -8.56 -17.91
N PHE A 86 -6.98 -9.03 -18.14
CA PHE A 86 -6.75 -10.31 -18.82
C PHE A 86 -7.31 -11.51 -18.04
N ILE A 87 -7.13 -11.53 -16.71
CA ILE A 87 -7.69 -12.57 -15.84
C ILE A 87 -9.22 -12.52 -15.89
N LYS A 88 -9.81 -11.32 -15.81
CA LYS A 88 -11.25 -11.11 -15.92
C LYS A 88 -11.80 -11.72 -17.22
N GLU A 89 -11.23 -11.36 -18.37
CA GLU A 89 -11.64 -11.91 -19.67
C GLU A 89 -11.50 -13.44 -19.73
N SER A 90 -10.40 -13.97 -19.19
CA SER A 90 -10.17 -15.41 -19.18
C SER A 90 -11.19 -16.15 -18.32
N LEU A 91 -11.55 -15.61 -17.16
CA LEU A 91 -12.59 -16.17 -16.30
C LEU A 91 -13.98 -16.07 -16.91
N MET A 92 -14.28 -14.98 -17.64
CA MET A 92 -15.54 -14.88 -18.39
C MET A 92 -15.63 -15.99 -19.45
N ARG A 93 -14.58 -16.19 -20.25
CA ARG A 93 -14.53 -17.28 -21.24
C ARG A 93 -14.70 -18.66 -20.60
N VAL A 94 -14.02 -18.94 -19.49
CA VAL A 94 -14.15 -20.23 -18.79
C VAL A 94 -15.56 -20.41 -18.21
N SER A 95 -16.15 -19.35 -17.66
CA SER A 95 -17.53 -19.38 -17.15
C SER A 95 -18.54 -19.65 -18.27
N GLU A 96 -18.37 -19.04 -19.45
CA GLU A 96 -19.21 -19.28 -20.63
C GLU A 96 -19.12 -20.74 -21.10
N CYS A 97 -17.92 -21.33 -21.10
CA CYS A 97 -17.73 -22.74 -21.49
C CYS A 97 -18.38 -23.74 -20.51
N LEU A 98 -18.65 -23.34 -19.26
CA LEU A 98 -19.21 -24.22 -18.22
C LEU A 98 -20.72 -24.06 -18.05
N ASP A 99 -21.33 -23.03 -18.63
CA ASP A 99 -22.77 -22.76 -18.58
C ASP A 99 -23.46 -23.26 -19.85
N ASP A 100 -24.30 -24.29 -19.71
CA ASP A 100 -25.28 -24.65 -20.76
C ASP A 100 -26.46 -23.65 -20.82
N ASN A 101 -26.58 -22.77 -19.82
CA ASN A 101 -27.65 -21.78 -19.68
C ASN A 101 -27.05 -20.37 -19.53
N ASN A 102 -27.32 -19.50 -20.51
CA ASN A 102 -26.87 -18.10 -20.64
C ASN A 102 -27.32 -17.15 -19.50
N GLU A 103 -26.98 -17.41 -18.24
CA GLU A 103 -27.30 -16.54 -17.10
C GLU A 103 -26.10 -15.74 -16.55
N CYS A 104 -25.02 -15.57 -17.32
CA CYS A 104 -23.93 -14.66 -16.94
C CYS A 104 -24.24 -13.19 -17.30
N ASN A 105 -25.29 -12.63 -16.71
CA ASN A 105 -25.63 -11.20 -16.83
C ASN A 105 -25.25 -10.39 -15.57
N GLU A 106 -24.05 -10.60 -15.02
CA GLU A 106 -23.49 -9.65 -14.06
C GLU A 106 -22.63 -8.63 -14.80
N THR A 107 -23.28 -7.52 -15.16
CA THR A 107 -22.60 -6.34 -15.66
C THR A 107 -21.81 -5.69 -14.54
N GLU A 108 -20.56 -5.37 -14.86
CA GLU A 108 -19.66 -4.54 -14.07
C GLU A 108 -20.41 -3.26 -13.66
N LYS A 109 -20.65 -3.07 -12.37
CA LYS A 109 -21.12 -1.78 -11.86
C LYS A 109 -19.95 -0.82 -11.99
N VAL A 110 -19.79 -0.23 -13.17
CA VAL A 110 -18.80 0.82 -13.38
C VAL A 110 -19.34 2.06 -12.69
N SER A 111 -18.92 2.27 -11.44
CA SER A 111 -19.02 3.58 -10.81
C SER A 111 -18.14 4.52 -11.62
N ASN A 112 -18.75 5.37 -12.45
CA ASN A 112 -18.06 6.53 -13.01
C ASN A 112 -17.80 7.50 -11.86
N PHE A 113 -16.71 7.29 -11.12
CA PHE A 113 -16.11 8.34 -10.32
C PHE A 113 -14.62 8.35 -10.58
N GLU A 114 -14.15 9.57 -10.81
CA GLU A 114 -12.78 9.99 -11.03
C GLU A 114 -11.99 9.78 -9.72
N GLU A 115 -11.85 8.52 -9.32
CA GLU A 115 -11.27 8.09 -8.06
C GLU A 115 -9.90 7.42 -8.27
N LYS A 116 -9.06 7.54 -7.25
CA LYS A 116 -7.66 7.14 -7.24
C LYS A 116 -7.49 5.75 -7.85
N LEU A 117 -6.46 5.60 -8.69
CA LEU A 117 -6.07 4.35 -9.35
C LEU A 117 -6.08 3.11 -8.42
N GLU A 118 -5.82 3.31 -7.12
CA GLU A 118 -5.88 2.27 -6.08
C GLU A 118 -7.28 1.73 -5.81
N GLU A 119 -8.30 2.59 -5.78
CA GLU A 119 -9.70 2.22 -5.53
C GLU A 119 -10.27 1.44 -6.72
N LEU A 120 -9.97 1.89 -7.93
CA LEU A 120 -10.32 1.18 -9.16
C LEU A 120 -9.63 -0.19 -9.29
N MET A 121 -8.38 -0.31 -8.83
CA MET A 121 -7.69 -1.61 -8.76
C MET A 121 -8.38 -2.56 -7.77
N LEU A 122 -8.76 -2.09 -6.60
CA LEU A 122 -9.44 -2.90 -5.58
C LEU A 122 -10.79 -3.39 -6.08
N GLU A 123 -11.61 -2.52 -6.67
CA GLU A 123 -12.92 -2.89 -7.21
C GLU A 123 -12.81 -3.96 -8.32
N LYS A 124 -11.86 -3.79 -9.25
CA LYS A 124 -11.59 -4.79 -10.29
C LYS A 124 -11.09 -6.12 -9.70
N LEU A 125 -10.26 -6.08 -8.67
CA LEU A 125 -9.76 -7.28 -8.00
C LEU A 125 -10.89 -8.03 -7.28
N GLU A 126 -11.79 -7.31 -6.60
CA GLU A 126 -12.98 -7.89 -5.96
C GLU A 126 -13.92 -8.54 -6.98
N PHE A 127 -14.10 -7.91 -8.14
CA PHE A 127 -14.88 -8.49 -9.24
C PHE A 127 -14.25 -9.80 -9.73
N VAL A 128 -12.93 -9.80 -9.98
CA VAL A 128 -12.19 -11.01 -10.38
C VAL A 128 -12.29 -12.10 -9.32
N PHE A 129 -12.13 -11.77 -8.04
CA PHE A 129 -12.25 -12.74 -6.96
C PHE A 129 -13.64 -13.40 -6.91
N ARG A 130 -14.70 -12.61 -7.08
CA ARG A 130 -16.08 -13.11 -7.16
C ARG A 130 -16.27 -14.03 -8.37
N MET A 131 -15.69 -13.67 -9.52
CA MET A 131 -15.68 -14.49 -10.72
C MET A 131 -14.95 -15.82 -10.52
N VAL A 132 -13.76 -15.82 -9.90
CA VAL A 132 -13.00 -17.04 -9.60
C VAL A 132 -13.84 -17.99 -8.77
N LYS A 133 -14.45 -17.52 -7.68
CA LYS A 133 -15.27 -18.35 -6.80
C LYS A 133 -16.44 -18.99 -7.55
N ARG A 134 -17.12 -18.23 -8.41
CA ARG A 134 -18.21 -18.75 -9.25
C ARG A 134 -17.71 -19.83 -10.22
N VAL A 135 -16.60 -19.58 -10.90
CA VAL A 135 -16.01 -20.56 -11.83
C VAL A 135 -15.61 -21.84 -11.07
N GLU A 136 -15.01 -21.72 -9.89
CA GLU A 136 -14.64 -22.85 -9.03
C GLU A 136 -15.86 -23.69 -8.64
N GLU A 137 -16.96 -23.05 -8.21
CA GLU A 137 -18.23 -23.72 -7.88
C GLU A 137 -18.80 -24.48 -9.09
N LYS A 138 -18.75 -23.87 -10.29
CA LYS A 138 -19.20 -24.51 -11.54
C LYS A 138 -18.32 -25.68 -11.96
N VAL A 139 -17.00 -25.53 -11.94
CA VAL A 139 -16.05 -26.61 -12.24
C VAL A 139 -16.27 -27.79 -11.30
N ASN A 140 -16.45 -27.53 -10.00
CA ASN A 140 -16.73 -28.57 -9.03
C ASN A 140 -18.05 -29.30 -9.29
N SER A 141 -19.09 -28.57 -9.72
CA SER A 141 -20.36 -29.18 -10.14
C SER A 141 -20.18 -30.08 -11.36
N HIS A 142 -19.46 -29.60 -12.39
CA HIS A 142 -19.18 -30.38 -13.59
C HIS A 142 -18.34 -31.63 -13.28
N LEU A 143 -17.30 -31.52 -12.45
CA LEU A 143 -16.46 -32.64 -12.04
C LEU A 143 -17.28 -33.73 -11.31
N LYS A 144 -18.25 -33.34 -10.48
CA LYS A 144 -19.17 -34.28 -9.82
C LYS A 144 -20.06 -35.01 -10.83
N LYS A 145 -20.57 -34.33 -11.86
CA LYS A 145 -21.35 -34.96 -12.95
C LYS A 145 -20.50 -35.99 -13.69
N VAL A 146 -19.30 -35.60 -14.13
CA VAL A 146 -18.35 -36.50 -14.82
C VAL A 146 -17.97 -37.71 -13.94
N SER A 147 -17.73 -37.51 -12.64
CA SER A 147 -17.47 -38.61 -11.71
C SER A 147 -18.65 -39.58 -11.58
N LYS A 148 -19.89 -39.06 -11.61
CA LYS A 148 -21.10 -39.89 -11.56
C LYS A 148 -21.25 -40.70 -12.84
N GLU A 149 -21.14 -40.07 -14.00
CA GLU A 149 -21.21 -40.73 -15.31
C GLU A 149 -20.12 -41.79 -15.46
N LYS A 150 -18.89 -41.49 -15.03
CA LYS A 150 -17.80 -42.48 -14.99
C LYS A 150 -18.17 -43.71 -14.15
N ARG A 151 -18.71 -43.51 -12.94
CA ARG A 151 -19.16 -44.63 -12.08
C ARG A 151 -20.28 -45.44 -12.72
N GLU A 152 -21.24 -44.78 -13.37
CA GLU A 152 -22.33 -45.45 -14.07
C GLU A 152 -21.83 -46.29 -15.25
N LEU A 153 -20.90 -45.74 -16.04
CA LEU A 153 -20.24 -46.46 -17.13
C LEU A 153 -19.39 -47.63 -16.61
N GLU A 154 -18.65 -47.45 -15.52
CA GLU A 154 -17.91 -48.53 -14.86
C GLU A 154 -18.84 -49.65 -14.39
N CYS A 155 -19.96 -49.33 -13.75
CA CYS A 155 -20.98 -50.31 -13.38
C CYS A 155 -21.58 -51.03 -14.59
N SER A 156 -21.86 -50.31 -15.67
CA SER A 156 -22.37 -50.88 -16.91
C SER A 156 -21.36 -51.83 -17.56
N VAL A 157 -20.07 -51.47 -17.57
CA VAL A 157 -19.00 -52.32 -18.10
C VAL A 157 -18.84 -53.58 -17.26
N MET A 158 -18.87 -53.47 -15.93
CA MET A 158 -18.83 -54.64 -15.04
C MET A 158 -20.00 -55.60 -15.31
N SER A 159 -21.22 -55.06 -15.45
CA SER A 159 -22.42 -55.85 -15.79
C SER A 159 -22.24 -56.57 -17.14
N LEU A 160 -21.72 -55.89 -18.16
CA LEU A 160 -21.47 -56.49 -19.47
C LEU A 160 -20.38 -57.57 -19.43
N ILE A 161 -19.38 -57.44 -18.56
CA ILE A 161 -18.34 -58.47 -18.34
C ILE A 161 -18.95 -59.71 -17.69
N GLU A 162 -19.82 -59.53 -16.69
CA GLU A 162 -20.54 -60.63 -16.04
C GLU A 162 -21.48 -61.35 -17.02
N GLU A 163 -22.27 -60.61 -17.80
CA GLU A 163 -23.12 -61.19 -18.83
C GLU A 163 -22.31 -61.97 -19.89
N ASN A 164 -21.17 -61.43 -20.35
CA ASN A 164 -20.27 -62.16 -21.25
C ASN A 164 -19.74 -63.45 -20.62
N ARG A 165 -19.42 -63.43 -19.32
CA ARG A 165 -18.97 -64.62 -18.59
C ARG A 165 -20.07 -65.68 -18.55
N ASP A 166 -21.31 -65.28 -18.27
CA ASP A 166 -22.48 -66.18 -18.21
C ASP A 166 -22.82 -66.76 -19.58
N VAL A 167 -22.81 -65.94 -20.63
CA VAL A 167 -22.97 -66.38 -22.02
C VAL A 167 -21.89 -67.41 -22.38
N ASN A 168 -20.64 -67.18 -21.97
CA ASN A 168 -19.54 -68.10 -22.24
C ASN A 168 -19.67 -69.43 -21.45
N VAL A 169 -20.23 -69.40 -20.23
CA VAL A 169 -20.60 -70.61 -19.49
C VAL A 169 -21.71 -71.37 -20.22
N LEU A 170 -22.77 -70.69 -20.67
CA LEU A 170 -23.85 -71.28 -21.45
C LEU A 170 -23.34 -71.91 -22.75
N PHE A 171 -22.44 -71.25 -23.48
CA PHE A 171 -21.80 -71.81 -24.66
C PHE A 171 -21.05 -73.10 -24.35
N ARG A 172 -20.27 -73.14 -23.26
CA ARG A 172 -19.59 -74.38 -22.85
C ARG A 172 -20.57 -75.51 -22.54
N VAL A 173 -21.65 -75.22 -21.82
CA VAL A 173 -22.70 -76.21 -21.51
C VAL A 173 -23.35 -76.73 -22.80
N ALA A 174 -23.73 -75.83 -23.71
CA ALA A 174 -24.34 -76.19 -24.99
C ALA A 174 -23.41 -77.04 -25.87
N VAL A 175 -22.10 -76.74 -25.88
CA VAL A 175 -21.10 -77.56 -26.59
C VAL A 175 -21.01 -78.95 -25.97
N VAL A 176 -20.95 -79.06 -24.63
CA VAL A 176 -20.90 -80.35 -23.94
C VAL A 176 -22.18 -81.18 -24.18
N GLU A 177 -23.36 -80.56 -24.12
CA GLU A 177 -24.63 -81.22 -24.45
C GLU A 177 -24.69 -81.66 -25.92
N LYS A 178 -24.23 -80.83 -26.85
CA LYS A 178 -24.13 -81.17 -28.27
C LYS A 178 -23.21 -82.39 -28.46
N GLU A 179 -22.02 -82.40 -27.86
CA GLU A 179 -21.11 -83.54 -27.92
C GLU A 179 -21.73 -84.81 -27.31
N ALA A 180 -22.46 -84.68 -26.20
CA ALA A 180 -23.15 -85.81 -25.58
C ALA A 180 -24.27 -86.36 -26.48
N MET A 181 -25.05 -85.48 -27.13
CA MET A 181 -26.04 -85.88 -28.12
C MET A 181 -25.38 -86.53 -29.34
N GLU A 182 -24.31 -85.96 -29.88
CA GLU A 182 -23.57 -86.54 -31.00
C GLU A 182 -23.01 -87.92 -30.65
N LYS A 183 -22.44 -88.11 -29.46
CA LYS A 183 -22.00 -89.43 -28.97
C LYS A 183 -23.18 -90.40 -28.82
N SER A 184 -24.34 -89.94 -28.36
CA SER A 184 -25.55 -90.78 -28.26
C SER A 184 -26.14 -91.16 -29.63
N VAL A 185 -26.11 -90.24 -30.59
CA VAL A 185 -26.59 -90.42 -31.96
C VAL A 185 -25.61 -91.29 -32.73
N ALA A 186 -24.30 -91.06 -32.63
CA ALA A 186 -23.26 -91.92 -33.18
C ALA A 186 -23.31 -93.33 -32.58
N GLY A 187 -23.58 -93.45 -31.27
CA GLY A 187 -23.79 -94.75 -30.61
C GLY A 187 -25.03 -95.50 -31.11
N LYS A 188 -26.11 -94.79 -31.46
CA LYS A 188 -27.32 -95.36 -32.10
C LYS A 188 -27.10 -95.69 -33.58
N LEU A 189 -26.37 -94.86 -34.31
CA LEU A 189 -26.06 -95.05 -35.74
C LEU A 189 -25.10 -96.23 -35.98
N LYS A 190 -24.18 -96.50 -35.05
CA LYS A 190 -23.27 -97.66 -35.14
C LYS A 190 -23.99 -99.02 -35.04
N LYS A 191 -25.24 -99.07 -34.57
CA LYS A 191 -26.07 -100.30 -34.55
C LYS A 191 -26.98 -100.47 -35.78
N ASN A 192 -27.27 -99.42 -36.56
CA ASN A 192 -28.19 -99.45 -37.71
C ASN A 192 -27.52 -98.85 -38.97
N ASN A 193 -26.66 -99.61 -39.63
CA ASN A 193 -25.54 -99.07 -40.41
C ASN A 193 -25.82 -98.63 -41.88
N GLU A 194 -27.03 -98.72 -42.46
CA GLU A 194 -27.18 -98.34 -43.89
C GLU A 194 -28.39 -97.43 -44.21
N GLN A 195 -29.56 -97.66 -43.61
CA GLN A 195 -30.76 -96.84 -43.88
C GLN A 195 -30.78 -95.48 -43.17
N SER A 196 -30.06 -95.34 -42.06
CA SER A 196 -30.02 -94.08 -41.29
C SER A 196 -29.03 -93.06 -41.88
N ARG A 197 -27.96 -93.55 -42.51
CA ARG A 197 -26.90 -92.74 -43.11
C ARG A 197 -27.38 -92.02 -44.38
N THR A 198 -28.21 -92.69 -45.18
CA THR A 198 -28.91 -92.12 -46.35
C THR A 198 -29.96 -91.08 -45.95
N ALA A 199 -30.70 -91.30 -44.86
CA ALA A 199 -31.66 -90.32 -44.35
C ALA A 199 -30.99 -89.05 -43.78
N LEU A 200 -29.86 -89.19 -43.08
CA LEU A 200 -29.09 -88.04 -42.59
C LEU A 200 -28.44 -87.23 -43.72
N LEU A 201 -27.93 -87.89 -44.76
CA LEU A 201 -27.38 -87.23 -45.94
C LEU A 201 -28.46 -86.42 -46.68
N GLN A 202 -29.68 -86.95 -46.83
CA GLN A 202 -30.80 -86.20 -47.41
C GLN A 202 -31.25 -85.01 -46.54
N PHE A 203 -31.14 -85.12 -45.21
CA PHE A 203 -31.48 -84.03 -44.31
C PHE A 203 -30.41 -82.93 -44.33
N ALA A 204 -29.14 -83.30 -44.42
CA ALA A 204 -28.02 -82.39 -44.61
C ALA A 204 -28.09 -81.68 -45.98
N GLU A 205 -28.44 -82.42 -47.05
CA GLU A 205 -28.63 -81.88 -48.41
C GLU A 205 -29.79 -80.86 -48.48
N ARG A 206 -30.93 -81.16 -47.82
CA ARG A 206 -32.05 -80.20 -47.69
C ARG A 206 -31.73 -79.02 -46.78
N GLY A 207 -30.92 -79.22 -45.74
CA GLY A 207 -30.45 -78.17 -44.84
C GLY A 207 -29.55 -77.17 -45.57
N LEU A 208 -28.59 -77.67 -46.34
CA LEU A 208 -27.62 -76.88 -47.11
C LEU A 208 -28.30 -76.03 -48.21
N GLN A 209 -29.34 -76.57 -48.86
CA GLN A 209 -30.16 -75.84 -49.83
C GLN A 209 -30.97 -74.67 -49.21
N ARG A 210 -31.36 -74.75 -47.94
CA ARG A 210 -32.09 -73.66 -47.25
C ARG A 210 -31.21 -72.49 -46.80
N VAL A 211 -29.90 -72.70 -46.64
CA VAL A 211 -28.94 -71.66 -46.19
C VAL A 211 -28.16 -71.02 -47.36
N GLY A 212 -28.51 -71.34 -48.61
CA GLY A 212 -27.99 -70.63 -49.79
C GLY A 212 -26.65 -71.13 -50.34
N PHE A 213 -26.13 -72.27 -49.89
CA PHE A 213 -24.99 -72.94 -50.54
C PHE A 213 -25.49 -73.87 -51.67
N GLY A 214 -26.05 -73.27 -52.72
CA GLY A 214 -26.36 -73.95 -53.97
C GLY A 214 -25.10 -74.08 -54.83
N PHE A 215 -24.54 -75.28 -54.93
CA PHE A 215 -23.54 -75.60 -55.94
C PHE A 215 -24.21 -75.48 -57.31
N ILE A 216 -23.72 -74.56 -58.14
CA ILE A 216 -24.12 -74.40 -59.53
C ILE A 216 -23.62 -75.63 -60.30
N VAL A 217 -24.51 -76.58 -60.58
CA VAL A 217 -24.35 -77.55 -61.66
C VAL A 217 -25.67 -77.62 -62.42
N GLY A 218 -25.85 -76.66 -63.33
CA GLY A 218 -26.82 -76.71 -64.40
C GLY A 218 -26.05 -76.80 -65.72
N GLY A 219 -26.13 -77.96 -66.38
CA GLY A 219 -25.38 -78.29 -67.58
C GLY A 219 -25.84 -77.55 -68.84
N GLY A 220 -24.97 -77.57 -69.84
CA GLY A 220 -25.25 -77.12 -71.20
C GLY A 220 -24.13 -77.45 -72.18
N SER A 221 -24.23 -78.63 -72.80
CA SER A 221 -23.91 -78.92 -74.21
C SER A 221 -22.47 -78.71 -74.73
N SER A 222 -21.74 -79.81 -74.92
CA SER A 222 -21.49 -80.45 -76.24
C SER A 222 -20.12 -81.15 -76.26
N ASN A 223 -20.16 -82.45 -76.63
CA ASN A 223 -19.13 -83.32 -77.23
C ASN A 223 -17.66 -83.20 -76.81
N VAL A 224 -17.09 -84.37 -76.51
CA VAL A 224 -15.83 -84.97 -77.03
C VAL A 224 -15.18 -85.78 -75.89
N GLU A 225 -15.15 -87.11 -76.10
CA GLU A 225 -14.05 -88.08 -75.87
C GLU A 225 -13.31 -87.99 -74.51
N ASP A 226 -13.02 -89.05 -73.74
CA ASP A 226 -12.77 -90.45 -74.06
C ASP A 226 -12.84 -91.28 -72.75
N GLU A 227 -13.21 -92.56 -72.91
CA GLU A 227 -12.76 -93.80 -72.24
C GLU A 227 -12.08 -93.76 -70.84
N ASP A 228 -12.29 -94.68 -69.89
CA ASP A 228 -13.11 -95.89 -69.88
C ASP A 228 -13.35 -96.40 -68.44
N ARG A 229 -14.30 -97.33 -68.38
CA ARG A 229 -14.85 -98.11 -67.25
C ARG A 229 -13.82 -98.99 -66.53
N LYS A 230 -13.90 -99.16 -65.20
CA LYS A 230 -14.82 -99.98 -64.38
C LYS A 230 -14.59 -101.51 -64.44
N GLU A 231 -14.55 -102.06 -63.22
CA GLU A 231 -15.09 -103.35 -62.75
C GLU A 231 -14.33 -104.67 -62.96
N ASN A 232 -14.06 -105.28 -61.79
CA ASN A 232 -14.37 -106.65 -61.36
C ASN A 232 -14.16 -107.83 -62.32
N GLY A 233 -13.48 -108.87 -61.83
CA GLY A 233 -13.58 -110.21 -62.39
C GLY A 233 -12.69 -111.22 -61.66
N ASP A 234 -13.33 -112.21 -61.07
CA ASP A 234 -12.82 -113.30 -60.25
C ASP A 234 -12.09 -114.40 -61.08
N GLN A 235 -11.41 -115.30 -60.37
CA GLN A 235 -11.05 -116.69 -60.72
C GLN A 235 -9.80 -117.06 -61.58
N SER A 236 -8.81 -117.55 -60.84
CA SER A 236 -8.29 -118.95 -60.88
C SER A 236 -7.23 -119.40 -61.90
N SER A 237 -6.37 -120.26 -61.36
CA SER A 237 -5.53 -121.32 -61.96
C SER A 237 -4.13 -120.96 -62.52
N GLU A 238 -3.14 -121.43 -61.73
CA GLU A 238 -1.94 -122.17 -62.13
C GLU A 238 -1.07 -121.66 -63.28
N SER A 239 0.16 -121.25 -62.94
CA SER A 239 1.39 -122.04 -63.17
C SER A 239 2.59 -121.13 -63.48
N SER A 240 3.79 -121.61 -63.12
CA SER A 240 5.10 -121.20 -63.66
C SER A 240 5.57 -119.81 -63.17
N GLU A 241 6.41 -119.77 -62.12
CA GLU A 241 7.88 -119.86 -62.13
C GLU A 241 8.51 -118.47 -61.97
N SER A 242 9.24 -118.32 -60.86
CA SER A 242 10.44 -117.48 -60.70
C SER A 242 10.37 -116.00 -61.11
N GLU A 243 9.87 -115.11 -60.24
CA GLU A 243 10.22 -113.66 -60.26
C GLU A 243 9.77 -112.87 -59.00
N SER A 244 9.54 -113.51 -57.83
CA SER A 244 8.94 -112.84 -56.65
C SER A 244 9.91 -112.06 -55.75
N GLU A 245 11.22 -112.13 -55.99
CA GLU A 245 12.21 -111.48 -55.11
C GLU A 245 12.56 -110.05 -55.57
N GLU A 246 12.41 -109.73 -56.86
CA GLU A 246 12.80 -108.42 -57.40
C GLU A 246 11.74 -107.33 -57.14
N GLU A 247 10.43 -107.64 -57.22
CA GLU A 247 9.36 -106.68 -56.93
C GLU A 247 9.25 -106.32 -55.44
N GLU A 248 9.48 -107.27 -54.52
CA GLU A 248 9.52 -106.99 -53.08
C GLU A 248 10.70 -106.11 -52.70
N VAL A 249 11.87 -106.31 -53.32
CA VAL A 249 13.05 -105.47 -53.12
C VAL A 249 12.81 -104.06 -53.66
N VAL A 250 12.18 -103.92 -54.83
CA VAL A 250 11.83 -102.60 -55.40
C VAL A 250 10.77 -101.86 -54.55
N SER A 251 9.78 -102.57 -54.01
CA SER A 251 8.77 -102.01 -53.08
C SER A 251 9.41 -101.58 -51.75
N LEU A 252 10.29 -102.40 -51.17
CA LEU A 252 11.03 -102.06 -49.95
C LEU A 252 11.92 -100.83 -50.18
N VAL A 253 12.64 -100.77 -51.29
CA VAL A 253 13.45 -99.60 -51.65
C VAL A 253 12.57 -98.35 -51.80
N SER A 254 11.38 -98.44 -52.40
CA SER A 254 10.44 -97.31 -52.49
C SER A 254 9.93 -96.84 -51.12
N THR A 255 9.65 -97.78 -50.19
CA THR A 255 9.24 -97.42 -48.83
C THR A 255 10.36 -96.75 -48.03
N VAL A 256 11.59 -97.27 -48.14
CA VAL A 256 12.78 -96.66 -47.52
C VAL A 256 13.07 -95.29 -48.13
N GLU A 257 12.93 -95.12 -49.45
CA GLU A 257 13.12 -93.84 -50.12
C GLU A 257 12.07 -92.81 -49.68
N LYS A 258 10.80 -93.22 -49.55
CA LYS A 258 9.73 -92.36 -48.99
C LYS A 258 10.03 -91.98 -47.54
N MET A 259 10.46 -92.92 -46.71
CA MET A 259 10.86 -92.64 -45.32
C MET A 259 12.06 -91.69 -45.27
N MET A 260 13.09 -91.90 -46.10
CA MET A 260 14.25 -91.01 -46.16
C MET A 260 13.89 -89.60 -46.64
N LYS A 261 13.01 -89.46 -47.65
CA LYS A 261 12.49 -88.16 -48.08
C LYS A 261 11.68 -87.50 -46.96
N GLY A 262 10.82 -88.25 -46.28
CA GLY A 262 10.06 -87.78 -45.11
C GLY A 262 10.97 -87.28 -43.98
N LEU A 263 11.96 -88.07 -43.59
CA LEU A 263 12.94 -87.69 -42.56
C LEU A 263 13.77 -86.48 -42.99
N ARG A 264 14.12 -86.33 -44.27
CA ARG A 264 14.84 -85.13 -44.76
C ARG A 264 13.98 -83.88 -44.63
N VAL A 265 12.69 -83.97 -44.98
CA VAL A 265 11.75 -82.86 -44.82
C VAL A 265 11.58 -82.50 -43.34
N GLU A 266 11.45 -83.50 -42.46
CA GLU A 266 11.34 -83.29 -41.01
C GLU A 266 12.62 -82.67 -40.42
N ILE A 267 13.81 -83.12 -40.85
CA ILE A 267 15.09 -82.50 -40.46
C ILE A 267 15.17 -81.05 -40.92
N THR A 268 14.69 -80.72 -42.13
CA THR A 268 14.65 -79.32 -42.58
C THR A 268 13.63 -78.49 -41.80
N GLN A 269 12.48 -79.06 -41.45
CA GLN A 269 11.47 -78.37 -40.66
C GLN A 269 12.00 -78.06 -39.25
N LEU A 270 12.55 -79.06 -38.54
CA LEU A 270 13.11 -78.88 -37.20
C LEU A 270 14.26 -77.86 -37.17
N ARG A 271 15.05 -77.76 -38.25
CA ARG A 271 16.09 -76.74 -38.37
C ARG A 271 15.51 -75.34 -38.54
N ASN A 272 14.45 -75.21 -39.33
CA ASN A 272 13.75 -73.93 -39.49
C ASN A 272 13.09 -73.52 -38.18
N ASP A 273 12.41 -74.44 -37.48
CA ASP A 273 11.76 -74.18 -36.19
C ASP A 273 12.80 -73.78 -35.12
N LEU A 274 13.98 -74.41 -35.12
CA LEU A 274 15.09 -74.04 -34.22
C LEU A 274 15.61 -72.63 -34.52
N GLU A 275 15.75 -72.27 -35.79
CA GLU A 275 16.22 -70.95 -36.20
C GLU A 275 15.17 -69.86 -35.91
N GLU A 276 13.89 -70.17 -36.12
CA GLU A 276 12.76 -69.31 -35.73
C GLU A 276 12.77 -69.07 -34.23
N SER A 277 12.86 -70.11 -33.41
CA SER A 277 12.94 -69.99 -31.95
C SER A 277 14.16 -69.18 -31.49
N ARG A 278 15.33 -69.35 -32.13
CA ARG A 278 16.50 -68.50 -31.86
C ARG A 278 16.23 -67.04 -32.17
N SER A 279 15.66 -66.75 -33.33
CA SER A 279 15.31 -65.38 -33.72
C SER A 279 14.30 -64.73 -32.76
N GLU A 280 13.31 -65.49 -32.28
CA GLU A 280 12.36 -65.04 -31.26
C GLU A 280 13.06 -64.76 -29.92
N THR A 281 13.99 -65.62 -29.49
CA THR A 281 14.75 -65.38 -28.27
C THR A 281 15.65 -64.15 -28.36
N GLU A 282 16.29 -63.91 -29.51
CA GLU A 282 17.08 -62.69 -29.75
C GLU A 282 16.20 -61.43 -29.71
N GLN A 283 15.00 -61.49 -30.30
CA GLN A 283 14.04 -60.40 -30.24
C GLN A 283 13.59 -60.11 -28.80
N LEU A 284 13.25 -61.14 -28.02
CA LEU A 284 12.88 -60.99 -26.61
C LEU A 284 14.02 -60.44 -25.77
N LEU A 285 15.26 -60.88 -26.01
CA LEU A 285 16.45 -60.33 -25.37
C LEU A 285 16.61 -58.85 -25.69
N SER A 286 16.45 -58.45 -26.97
CA SER A 286 16.53 -57.04 -27.37
C SER A 286 15.44 -56.17 -26.74
N LEU A 287 14.22 -56.70 -26.57
CA LEU A 287 13.13 -56.01 -25.88
C LEU A 287 13.42 -55.87 -24.39
N THR A 288 13.95 -56.93 -23.77
CA THR A 288 14.32 -56.93 -22.35
C THR A 288 15.46 -55.94 -22.08
N GLU A 289 16.45 -55.86 -22.96
CA GLU A 289 17.55 -54.88 -22.85
C GLU A 289 17.03 -53.45 -23.00
N LYS A 290 16.15 -53.19 -23.97
CA LYS A 290 15.50 -51.87 -24.11
C LYS A 290 14.69 -51.49 -22.88
N GLN A 291 13.93 -52.44 -22.32
CA GLN A 291 13.19 -52.22 -21.08
C GLN A 291 14.13 -51.93 -19.90
N ALA A 292 15.24 -52.68 -19.78
CA ALA A 292 16.23 -52.44 -18.74
C ALA A 292 16.87 -51.05 -18.87
N GLN A 293 17.24 -50.63 -20.08
CA GLN A 293 17.76 -49.28 -20.36
C GLN A 293 16.74 -48.20 -19.98
N GLN A 294 15.48 -48.35 -20.39
CA GLN A 294 14.41 -47.41 -20.02
C GLN A 294 14.20 -47.32 -18.50
N ILE A 295 14.25 -48.44 -17.78
CA ILE A 295 14.14 -48.45 -16.32
C ILE A 295 15.33 -47.73 -15.68
N THR A 296 16.54 -47.90 -16.20
CA THR A 296 17.72 -47.18 -15.69
C THR A 296 17.62 -45.67 -15.94
N GLU A 297 17.20 -45.25 -17.14
CA GLU A 297 17.02 -43.84 -17.49
C GLU A 297 15.93 -43.18 -16.62
N GLN A 298 14.79 -43.86 -16.44
CA GLN A 298 13.73 -43.39 -15.54
C GLN A 298 14.20 -43.31 -14.09
N GLY A 299 15.01 -44.28 -13.64
CA GLY A 299 15.60 -44.29 -12.31
C GLY A 299 16.53 -43.09 -12.07
N ASP A 300 17.34 -42.73 -13.05
CA ASP A 300 18.24 -41.57 -12.94
C ASP A 300 17.46 -40.24 -13.02
N TYR A 301 16.41 -40.15 -13.84
CA TYR A 301 15.52 -39.00 -13.85
C TYR A 301 14.81 -38.80 -12.51
N ILE A 302 14.34 -39.88 -11.87
CA ILE A 302 13.72 -39.80 -10.54
C ILE A 302 14.71 -39.26 -9.51
N LYS A 303 15.96 -39.75 -9.48
CA LYS A 303 16.99 -39.24 -8.57
C LYS A 303 17.28 -37.76 -8.79
N GLU A 304 17.35 -37.32 -10.05
CA GLU A 304 17.57 -35.91 -10.37
C GLU A 304 16.43 -35.00 -9.85
N MET A 305 15.19 -35.51 -9.90
CA MET A 305 14.03 -34.81 -9.35
C MET A 305 14.06 -34.79 -7.82
N GLU A 306 14.41 -35.90 -7.16
CA GLU A 306 14.60 -35.97 -5.70
C GLU A 306 15.71 -35.00 -5.24
N ASP A 307 16.82 -34.91 -5.97
CA ASP A 307 17.91 -33.97 -5.68
C ASP A 307 17.45 -32.51 -5.77
N ARG A 308 16.68 -32.16 -6.81
CA ARG A 308 16.09 -30.82 -6.93
C ARG A 308 15.13 -30.55 -5.78
N GLU A 309 14.28 -31.51 -5.41
CA GLU A 309 13.37 -31.36 -4.28
C GLU A 309 14.13 -31.12 -2.97
N ARG A 310 15.21 -31.86 -2.72
CA ARG A 310 16.06 -31.67 -1.54
C ARG A 310 16.68 -30.27 -1.49
N ILE A 311 17.25 -29.81 -2.60
CA ILE A 311 17.86 -28.47 -2.68
C ILE A 311 16.81 -27.38 -2.48
N LEU A 312 15.64 -27.51 -3.13
CA LEU A 312 14.56 -26.55 -2.96
C LEU A 312 14.03 -26.52 -1.52
N THR A 313 13.92 -27.68 -0.88
CA THR A 313 13.49 -27.79 0.52
C THR A 313 14.48 -27.07 1.44
N GLN A 314 15.78 -27.30 1.27
CA GLN A 314 16.82 -26.60 2.03
C GLN A 314 16.76 -25.08 1.81
N ASN A 315 16.63 -24.63 0.56
CA ASN A 315 16.51 -23.21 0.24
C ASN A 315 15.27 -22.58 0.91
N VAL A 316 14.14 -23.28 0.94
CA VAL A 316 12.93 -22.82 1.64
C VAL A 316 13.17 -22.74 3.15
N GLU A 317 13.83 -23.72 3.76
CA GLU A 317 14.17 -23.70 5.19
C GLU A 317 15.08 -22.52 5.56
N GLU A 318 16.09 -22.24 4.73
CA GLU A 318 16.99 -21.10 4.89
C GLU A 318 16.25 -19.75 4.79
N LEU A 319 15.40 -19.59 3.77
CA LEU A 319 14.56 -18.39 3.60
C LEU A 319 13.60 -18.22 4.78
N VAL A 320 13.00 -19.30 5.29
CA VAL A 320 12.14 -19.27 6.48
C VAL A 320 12.92 -18.84 7.72
N ALA A 321 14.18 -19.26 7.87
CA ALA A 321 15.03 -18.83 8.97
C ALA A 321 15.37 -17.33 8.88
N GLU A 322 15.65 -16.83 7.68
CA GLU A 322 15.91 -15.41 7.41
C GLU A 322 14.66 -14.54 7.65
N ILE A 323 13.48 -14.98 7.19
CA ILE A 323 12.20 -14.31 7.47
C ILE A 323 12.00 -14.20 8.98
N LYS A 324 12.19 -15.29 9.74
CA LYS A 324 12.07 -15.23 11.21
C LYS A 324 13.09 -14.29 11.83
N ALA A 325 14.29 -14.15 11.28
CA ALA A 325 15.30 -13.20 11.76
C ALA A 325 14.89 -11.75 11.52
N THR A 326 14.44 -11.44 10.31
CA THR A 326 13.97 -10.10 9.94
C THR A 326 12.69 -9.71 10.69
N GLU A 327 11.75 -10.62 10.91
CA GLU A 327 10.57 -10.40 11.73
C GLU A 327 10.92 -10.01 13.17
N ARG A 328 11.90 -10.69 13.79
CA ARG A 328 12.38 -10.33 15.13
C ARG A 328 13.00 -8.94 15.15
N GLU A 329 13.72 -8.57 14.10
CA GLU A 329 14.31 -7.23 13.98
C GLU A 329 13.22 -6.17 13.83
N VAL A 330 12.24 -6.38 12.95
CA VAL A 330 11.05 -5.51 12.82
C VAL A 330 10.32 -5.34 14.14
N GLN A 331 10.20 -6.41 14.95
CA GLN A 331 9.61 -6.31 16.29
C GLN A 331 10.46 -5.47 17.26
N ARG A 332 11.79 -5.51 17.16
CA ARG A 332 12.68 -4.64 17.96
C ARG A 332 12.51 -3.17 17.56
N TRP A 333 12.55 -2.87 16.27
CA TRP A 333 12.34 -1.50 15.76
C TRP A 333 10.97 -0.97 16.14
N ARG A 334 9.92 -1.78 16.03
CA ARG A 334 8.57 -1.41 16.48
C ARG A 334 8.55 -1.00 17.95
N LYS A 335 9.14 -1.82 18.83
CA LYS A 335 9.22 -1.51 20.27
C LYS A 335 10.03 -0.25 20.55
N ALA A 336 11.11 -0.02 19.82
CA ALA A 336 11.90 1.22 19.94
C ALA A 336 11.07 2.45 19.55
N CYS A 337 10.35 2.40 18.41
CA CYS A 337 9.46 3.47 17.98
C CYS A 337 8.32 3.73 18.98
N GLU A 338 7.72 2.69 19.56
CA GLU A 338 6.69 2.84 20.61
C GLU A 338 7.23 3.59 21.83
N LEU A 339 8.45 3.26 22.28
CA LEU A 339 9.11 3.95 23.40
C LEU A 339 9.45 5.41 23.06
N GLU A 340 9.91 5.69 21.85
CA GLU A 340 10.18 7.07 21.40
C GLU A 340 8.89 7.90 21.33
N VAL A 341 7.79 7.32 20.84
CA VAL A 341 6.48 7.97 20.81
C VAL A 341 6.01 8.26 22.23
N ASP A 342 6.16 7.33 23.17
CA ASP A 342 5.75 7.55 24.56
C ASP A 342 6.62 8.58 25.28
N ALA A 343 7.93 8.62 24.99
CA ALA A 343 8.82 9.70 25.42
C ALA A 343 8.40 11.06 24.82
N GLY A 344 8.06 11.10 23.52
CA GLY A 344 7.55 12.29 22.84
C GLY A 344 6.25 12.80 23.47
N LYS A 345 5.30 11.91 23.78
CA LYS A 345 4.07 12.25 24.51
C LYS A 345 4.35 12.79 25.91
N HIS A 346 5.38 12.30 26.59
CA HIS A 346 5.77 12.82 27.90
C HIS A 346 6.27 14.26 27.80
N VAL A 347 7.21 14.51 26.89
CA VAL A 347 7.78 15.84 26.63
C VAL A 347 6.69 16.83 26.20
N ALA A 348 5.78 16.43 25.32
CA ALA A 348 4.64 17.26 24.92
C ALA A 348 3.77 17.67 26.13
N ARG A 349 3.45 16.71 27.02
CA ARG A 349 2.69 16.99 28.25
C ARG A 349 3.42 17.95 29.18
N GLU A 350 4.75 17.90 29.26
CA GLU A 350 5.54 18.85 30.04
C GLU A 350 5.56 20.24 29.41
N HIS A 351 5.72 20.34 28.09
CA HIS A 351 5.61 21.61 27.37
C HIS A 351 4.22 22.26 27.56
N ASP A 352 3.14 21.48 27.49
CA ASP A 352 1.79 21.99 27.72
C ASP A 352 1.62 22.58 29.13
N LYS A 353 2.21 21.94 30.15
CA LYS A 353 2.24 22.48 31.51
C LYS A 353 2.99 23.81 31.56
N LEU A 354 4.17 23.90 30.95
CA LEU A 354 4.96 25.13 30.89
C LEU A 354 4.21 26.25 30.17
N VAL A 355 3.58 25.95 29.02
CA VAL A 355 2.76 26.90 28.27
C VAL A 355 1.61 27.41 29.12
N ASN A 356 0.95 26.55 29.89
CA ASN A 356 -0.12 26.95 30.79
C ASN A 356 0.37 27.87 31.92
N ILE A 357 1.54 27.58 32.51
CA ILE A 357 2.16 28.45 33.53
C ILE A 357 2.50 29.82 32.92
N LEU A 358 3.16 29.84 31.76
CA LEU A 358 3.52 31.08 31.07
C LEU A 358 2.29 31.90 30.67
N LYS A 359 1.21 31.25 30.23
CA LYS A 359 -0.08 31.94 29.98
C LYS A 359 -0.64 32.58 31.24
N GLN A 360 -0.60 31.89 32.38
CA GLN A 360 -1.04 32.45 33.66
C GLN A 360 -0.16 33.64 34.10
N GLU A 361 1.15 33.56 33.92
CA GLU A 361 2.08 34.66 34.20
C GLU A 361 1.86 35.85 33.28
N LEU A 362 1.61 35.61 32.00
CA LEU A 362 1.27 36.64 31.02
C LEU A 362 -0.04 37.34 31.38
N GLU A 363 -1.08 36.61 31.79
CA GLU A 363 -2.33 37.22 32.25
C GLU A 363 -2.15 38.03 33.55
N LYS A 364 -1.33 37.54 34.50
CA LYS A 364 -0.96 38.32 35.70
C LYS A 364 -0.28 39.64 35.31
N THR A 365 0.72 39.61 34.46
CA THR A 365 1.42 40.84 34.02
C THR A 365 0.53 41.76 33.20
N ARG A 366 -0.38 41.22 32.40
CA ARG A 366 -1.39 41.99 31.68
C ARG A 366 -2.31 42.74 32.63
N THR A 367 -2.83 42.07 33.66
CA THR A 367 -3.71 42.72 34.66
C THR A 367 -2.98 43.78 35.47
N THR A 368 -1.72 43.55 35.88
CA THR A 368 -0.93 44.57 36.60
C THR A 368 -0.62 45.78 35.72
N LEU A 369 -0.33 45.57 34.44
CA LEU A 369 -0.16 46.65 33.45
C LEU A 369 -1.46 47.43 33.27
N GLN A 370 -2.62 46.76 33.17
CA GLN A 370 -3.90 47.46 33.09
C GLN A 370 -4.17 48.35 34.32
N VAL A 371 -3.83 47.88 35.52
CA VAL A 371 -3.96 48.68 36.75
C VAL A 371 -3.00 49.87 36.74
N SER A 372 -1.74 49.68 36.32
CA SER A 372 -0.78 50.79 36.24
C SER A 372 -1.16 51.83 35.19
N ASN A 373 -1.69 51.40 34.03
CA ASN A 373 -2.21 52.29 33.00
C ASN A 373 -3.42 53.11 33.50
N LYS A 374 -4.37 52.47 34.20
CA LYS A 374 -5.47 53.21 34.87
C LYS A 374 -4.94 54.24 35.87
N LYS A 375 -3.91 53.89 36.65
CA LYS A 375 -3.26 54.82 37.59
C LYS A 375 -2.58 56.00 36.88
N LEU A 376 -1.94 55.76 35.74
CA LEU A 376 -1.35 56.82 34.92
C LEU A 376 -2.44 57.78 34.41
N LYS A 377 -3.53 57.26 33.86
CA LYS A 377 -4.67 58.09 33.42
C LYS A 377 -5.22 58.97 34.54
N LEU A 378 -5.40 58.42 35.75
CA LEU A 378 -5.83 59.21 36.91
C LEU A 378 -4.80 60.30 37.28
N LYS A 379 -3.49 60.03 37.14
CA LYS A 379 -2.47 61.06 37.36
C LYS A 379 -2.53 62.15 36.30
N ASP A 380 -2.75 61.80 35.04
CA ASP A 380 -2.91 62.77 33.95
C ASP A 380 -4.14 63.65 34.17
N GLU A 381 -5.26 63.07 34.60
CA GLU A 381 -6.48 63.82 34.99
C GLU A 381 -6.24 64.74 36.18
N VAL A 382 -5.50 64.30 37.20
CA VAL A 382 -5.12 65.13 38.36
C VAL A 382 -4.21 66.28 37.96
N VAL A 383 -3.22 66.04 37.08
CA VAL A 383 -2.35 67.09 36.55
C VAL A 383 -3.17 68.09 35.74
N ALA A 384 -4.08 67.62 34.88
CA ALA A 384 -4.99 68.50 34.13
C ALA A 384 -5.87 69.36 35.05
N ALA A 385 -6.42 68.77 36.11
CA ALA A 385 -7.22 69.49 37.10
C ALA A 385 -6.38 70.51 37.90
N ALA A 386 -5.15 70.15 38.28
CA ALA A 386 -4.22 71.06 38.96
C ALA A 386 -3.83 72.24 38.06
N MET A 387 -3.54 72.00 36.78
CA MET A 387 -3.26 73.04 35.79
C MET A 387 -4.48 73.95 35.59
N ALA A 388 -5.69 73.39 35.52
CA ALA A 388 -6.92 74.18 35.43
C ALA A 388 -7.13 75.05 36.69
N ALA A 389 -6.95 74.48 37.87
CA ALA A 389 -7.04 75.20 39.15
C ALA A 389 -5.98 76.31 39.27
N GLN A 390 -4.73 76.05 38.86
CA GLN A 390 -3.68 77.05 38.78
C GLN A 390 -4.09 78.19 37.84
N SER A 391 -4.56 77.89 36.63
CA SER A 391 -5.00 78.91 35.67
C SER A 391 -6.15 79.76 36.21
N ALA A 392 -7.07 79.18 36.99
CA ALA A 392 -8.16 79.89 37.65
C ALA A 392 -7.65 80.79 38.79
N ALA A 393 -6.70 80.30 39.59
CA ALA A 393 -6.06 81.06 40.66
C ALA A 393 -5.26 82.24 40.11
N GLU A 394 -4.50 82.05 39.03
CA GLU A 394 -3.76 83.11 38.34
C GLU A 394 -4.71 84.18 37.78
N LYS A 395 -5.82 83.79 37.16
CA LYS A 395 -6.87 84.75 36.72
C LYS A 395 -7.46 85.52 37.91
N SER A 396 -7.74 84.85 39.02
CA SER A 396 -8.23 85.52 40.22
C SER A 396 -7.22 86.50 40.81
N LEU A 397 -5.93 86.16 40.79
CA LEU A 397 -4.84 87.03 41.23
C LEU A 397 -4.73 88.27 40.32
N GLN A 398 -4.73 88.08 39.00
CA GLN A 398 -4.74 89.19 38.03
C GLN A 398 -5.95 90.14 38.23
N LEU A 399 -7.12 89.60 38.55
CA LEU A 399 -8.31 90.40 38.89
C LEU A 399 -8.13 91.16 40.21
N ALA A 400 -7.48 90.58 41.22
CA ALA A 400 -7.17 91.28 42.46
C ALA A 400 -6.12 92.38 42.25
N ASP A 401 -5.07 92.12 41.47
CA ASP A 401 -4.03 93.08 41.14
C ASP A 401 -4.57 94.26 40.34
N SER A 402 -5.44 94.01 39.34
CA SER A 402 -6.12 95.10 38.60
C SER A 402 -7.06 95.92 39.49
N ARG A 403 -7.81 95.29 40.40
CA ARG A 403 -8.64 96.00 41.39
C ARG A 403 -7.80 96.85 42.35
N THR A 404 -6.72 96.30 42.88
CA THR A 404 -5.83 97.04 43.80
C THR A 404 -5.12 98.18 43.09
N ALA A 405 -4.68 98.01 41.84
CA ALA A 405 -4.14 99.09 41.02
C ALA A 405 -5.17 100.22 40.82
N GLY A 406 -6.43 99.89 40.49
CA GLY A 406 -7.50 100.89 40.39
C GLY A 406 -7.79 101.61 41.71
N LEU A 407 -7.78 100.89 42.84
CA LEU A 407 -7.93 101.50 44.17
C LEU A 407 -6.74 102.41 44.51
N ARG A 408 -5.51 102.02 44.18
CA ARG A 408 -4.31 102.86 44.36
C ARG A 408 -4.41 104.15 43.56
N GLN A 409 -4.77 104.09 42.28
CA GLN A 409 -5.01 105.29 41.46
C GLN A 409 -6.07 106.21 42.09
N ARG A 410 -7.15 105.64 42.65
CA ARG A 410 -8.17 106.44 43.33
C ARG A 410 -7.64 107.09 44.61
N ILE A 411 -6.84 106.37 45.40
CA ILE A 411 -6.18 106.93 46.60
C ILE A 411 -5.20 108.02 46.22
N GLU A 412 -4.38 107.82 45.20
CA GLU A 412 -3.45 108.82 44.66
C GLU A 412 -4.20 110.09 44.21
N GLU A 413 -5.31 109.95 43.49
CA GLU A 413 -6.12 111.10 43.09
C GLU A 413 -6.76 111.82 44.28
N LEU A 414 -7.25 111.08 45.28
CA LEU A 414 -7.76 111.67 46.53
C LEU A 414 -6.65 112.37 47.32
N THR A 415 -5.42 111.84 47.29
CA THR A 415 -4.25 112.43 47.94
C THR A 415 -3.84 113.70 47.21
N ARG A 416 -3.83 113.70 45.87
CA ARG A 416 -3.61 114.89 45.04
C ARG A 416 -4.67 115.97 45.31
N GLN A 417 -5.93 115.58 45.42
CA GLN A 417 -7.01 116.50 45.81
C GLN A 417 -6.78 117.08 47.21
N LEU A 418 -6.32 116.28 48.17
CA LEU A 418 -5.95 116.77 49.51
C LEU A 418 -4.74 117.73 49.46
N GLU A 419 -3.71 117.43 48.67
CA GLU A 419 -2.55 118.30 48.47
C GLU A 419 -2.95 119.62 47.79
N GLU A 420 -3.81 119.59 46.77
CA GLU A 420 -4.35 120.79 46.11
C GLU A 420 -5.23 121.62 47.04
N GLU A 421 -6.08 120.98 47.85
CA GLU A 421 -6.86 121.65 48.89
C GLU A 421 -5.95 122.25 49.98
N ASP A 422 -4.94 121.52 50.44
CA ASP A 422 -3.96 122.03 51.40
C ASP A 422 -3.13 123.18 50.81
N GLU A 423 -2.72 123.13 49.53
CA GLU A 423 -2.08 124.23 48.83
C GLU A 423 -3.00 125.44 48.68
N ASN A 424 -4.26 125.24 48.31
CA ASN A 424 -5.26 126.31 48.21
C ASN A 424 -5.55 126.91 49.58
N ARG A 425 -5.60 126.08 50.62
CA ARG A 425 -5.67 126.50 52.02
C ARG A 425 -4.41 127.26 52.42
N GLN A 426 -3.22 126.87 51.99
CA GLN A 426 -1.95 127.57 52.22
C GLN A 426 -1.92 128.94 51.50
N LYS A 427 -2.36 129.00 50.24
CA LYS A 427 -2.46 130.23 49.42
C LYS A 427 -3.52 131.20 49.98
N ASN A 428 -4.67 130.70 50.43
CA ASN A 428 -5.71 131.50 51.10
C ASN A 428 -5.33 131.90 52.54
N ASN A 429 -4.55 131.09 53.25
CA ASN A 429 -4.06 131.37 54.61
C ASN A 429 -2.95 132.45 54.64
N ASN A 430 -2.29 132.76 53.53
CA ASN A 430 -1.33 133.87 53.46
C ASN A 430 -1.96 135.27 53.56
N ARG A 431 -3.30 135.40 53.62
CA ARG A 431 -4.01 136.65 53.96
C ARG A 431 -4.80 136.60 55.27
N ARG A 432 -4.77 135.48 56.03
CA ARG A 432 -5.41 135.37 57.35
C ARG A 432 -4.47 134.69 58.35
N ARG A 433 -3.65 135.53 58.98
CA ARG A 433 -2.72 135.18 60.06
C ARG A 433 -3.30 134.24 61.13
N ARG A 434 -2.40 133.35 61.58
CA ARG A 434 -2.11 132.95 62.98
C ARG A 434 -3.08 132.00 63.70
N MET A 435 -2.47 130.87 64.09
CA MET A 435 -2.64 130.14 65.36
C MET A 435 -3.84 129.19 65.48
N ARG A 436 -3.56 127.89 65.27
CA ARG A 436 -3.56 126.86 66.34
C ARG A 436 -3.06 125.54 65.76
N ARG A 437 -1.84 125.14 66.16
CA ARG A 437 -1.35 123.77 66.04
C ARG A 437 -2.12 122.94 67.05
N ILE A 438 -2.88 121.95 66.59
CA ILE A 438 -3.36 120.85 67.43
C ILE A 438 -2.62 119.63 66.90
N CYS A 439 -1.63 119.22 67.68
CA CYS A 439 -0.79 118.05 67.47
C CYS A 439 -1.62 116.78 67.64
N TRP A 440 -1.60 115.93 66.63
CA TRP A 440 -2.15 114.58 66.63
C TRP A 440 -1.16 113.63 67.34
N PRO A 441 -1.58 112.81 68.32
CA PRO A 441 -0.70 111.80 68.90
C PRO A 441 -0.85 110.48 68.15
N TRP A 442 0.17 110.11 67.38
CA TRP A 442 0.50 108.70 67.13
C TRP A 442 1.49 108.26 68.19
N LEU A 443 1.19 107.19 68.94
CA LEU A 443 2.24 106.46 69.65
C LEU A 443 2.04 104.94 69.50
N ALA A 444 2.89 104.40 68.63
CA ALA A 444 3.60 103.13 68.63
C ALA A 444 2.92 101.81 69.03
N LEU A 445 3.00 100.88 68.07
CA LEU A 445 2.85 99.44 68.16
C LEU A 445 3.86 98.75 69.10
N ASN A 446 3.40 97.62 69.66
CA ASN A 446 4.09 96.43 70.19
C ASN A 446 4.66 96.47 71.61
N SER A 447 4.15 95.61 72.51
CA SER A 447 4.53 94.18 72.57
C SER A 447 3.73 93.35 73.58
N ALA A 448 3.45 92.08 73.21
CA ALA A 448 3.27 90.86 74.01
C ALA A 448 2.16 90.71 75.10
N ASN A 449 1.23 89.79 74.80
CA ASN A 449 0.67 88.69 75.61
C ASN A 449 0.47 88.86 77.14
N SER A 450 -0.79 88.74 77.60
CA SER A 450 -1.23 87.60 78.45
C SER A 450 -2.73 87.66 78.80
N THR A 451 -3.41 86.53 78.56
CA THR A 451 -4.56 85.93 79.26
C THR A 451 -5.93 86.63 79.36
N ASN A 452 -6.91 85.92 78.74
CA ASN A 452 -8.15 85.42 79.33
C ASN A 452 -9.46 86.23 79.27
N ASN A 453 -10.36 85.68 78.44
CA ASN A 453 -11.74 85.26 78.74
C ASN A 453 -12.91 86.10 78.21
N ASN A 454 -13.65 85.42 77.31
CA ASN A 454 -15.11 85.34 77.20
C ASN A 454 -15.90 86.61 76.87
N THR A 455 -16.51 86.65 75.68
CA THR A 455 -17.89 86.17 75.47
C THR A 455 -18.36 86.29 74.01
N ARG A 456 -18.81 85.15 73.46
CA ARG A 456 -20.04 84.91 72.67
C ARG A 456 -20.22 85.63 71.31
N VAL A 457 -20.20 84.85 70.21
CA VAL A 457 -21.38 84.39 69.42
C VAL A 457 -20.99 84.01 67.96
N LEU A 458 -21.33 82.76 67.59
CA LEU A 458 -21.66 82.13 66.28
C LEU A 458 -20.75 82.28 65.03
N ASP A 459 -20.12 81.16 64.63
CA ASP A 459 -20.41 80.36 63.39
C ASP A 459 -19.40 79.18 63.30
N LEU A 460 -19.81 77.91 63.33
CA LEU A 460 -19.93 76.96 62.19
C LEU A 460 -18.92 77.22 61.06
N ASP A 461 -18.11 76.29 60.53
CA ASP A 461 -17.94 74.86 60.70
C ASP A 461 -16.65 74.45 59.92
N ILE A 462 -16.16 73.22 60.13
CA ILE A 462 -15.23 72.44 59.29
C ILE A 462 -13.72 72.78 59.34
N ARG A 463 -13.05 72.25 60.37
CA ARG A 463 -11.73 71.60 60.22
C ARG A 463 -11.73 70.24 60.93
N ARG A 464 -11.67 69.15 60.17
CA ARG A 464 -11.10 67.89 60.65
C ARG A 464 -9.98 67.44 59.72
N ARG A 465 -8.75 67.56 60.23
CA ARG A 465 -7.63 66.70 59.82
C ARG A 465 -7.93 65.30 60.32
N VAL A 466 -7.83 64.31 59.43
CA VAL A 466 -7.70 62.90 59.80
C VAL A 466 -6.44 62.38 59.10
N ARG A 467 -5.45 61.99 59.91
CA ARG A 467 -4.42 61.03 59.53
C ARG A 467 -5.10 59.66 59.39
N PRO A 468 -4.74 58.82 58.40
CA PRO A 468 -5.03 57.40 58.48
C PRO A 468 -3.89 56.69 59.21
N GLU A 469 -4.22 56.05 60.33
CA GLU A 469 -3.41 54.99 60.92
C GLU A 469 -3.54 53.74 60.05
N MET A 470 -2.40 53.08 59.83
CA MET A 470 -2.33 51.74 59.29
C MET A 470 -2.87 50.74 60.32
N GLN A 471 -3.86 49.94 59.94
CA GLN A 471 -4.04 48.62 60.53
C GLN A 471 -4.15 47.56 59.45
N THR A 472 -3.20 46.64 59.60
CA THR A 472 -3.07 45.30 59.05
C THR A 472 -4.24 44.40 59.42
N PHE A 473 -4.74 43.63 58.45
CA PHE A 473 -5.35 42.30 58.54
C PHE A 473 -5.45 41.82 57.06
N LEU A 474 -5.05 40.62 56.65
CA LEU A 474 -5.02 39.31 57.31
C LEU A 474 -4.09 38.33 56.58
N HIS A 475 -3.88 37.19 57.25
CA HIS A 475 -3.61 35.86 56.71
C HIS A 475 -4.19 35.57 55.31
#